data_AF-A0A965FRQ7-F1
#
_entry.id   AF-A0A965FRQ7-F1
#
_cell.length_a   1.000
_cell.length_b   1.000
_cell.length_c   1.000
_cell.angle_alpha   90.00
_cell.angle_beta   90.00
_cell.angle_gamma   90.00
#
_symmetry.space_group_name_H-M   'P 1'
#
loop_
_entity.id
_entity.type
_entity.pdbx_description
1 polymer ?
#
loop_
_entity_poly.entity_id
_entity_poly.type
_entity_poly.pdbx_seq_one_letter_code
_entity_poly.pdbx_strand_id
1 'polypeptide(L)'
;MCNQDWFFWGELMKKAEIRASAAGLLFVLASGTHAQEFSAQQIKLGADIFARNCAACHGIRMKNPEGAFDLLTFPKDQPGRFRNSVSKG
;
A
#
# COMPACT_ATOMS: atom_id res chain seq x y z
N MET A 1 27.89 5.45 -44.12
CA MET A 1 26.64 6.18 -43.85
C MET A 1 26.61 6.58 -42.38
N CYS A 2 26.51 7.88 -42.12
CA CYS A 2 26.57 8.52 -40.81
C CYS A 2 25.19 8.95 -40.33
N ASN A 3 24.90 8.66 -39.05
CA ASN A 3 24.49 9.64 -38.05
C ASN A 3 23.23 10.51 -38.32
N GLN A 4 22.14 9.94 -38.85
CA GLN A 4 20.88 10.68 -39.07
C GLN A 4 19.77 10.35 -38.07
N ASP A 5 19.90 9.30 -37.26
CA ASP A 5 18.82 8.90 -36.36
C ASP A 5 18.82 9.73 -35.05
N TRP A 6 19.98 10.15 -34.56
CA TRP A 6 20.10 10.90 -33.30
C TRP A 6 19.41 12.27 -33.30
N PHE A 7 19.40 12.96 -34.44
CA PHE A 7 18.74 14.26 -34.57
C PHE A 7 17.21 14.12 -34.59
N PHE A 8 16.68 13.07 -35.22
CA PHE A 8 15.25 12.82 -35.28
C PHE A 8 14.66 12.55 -33.89
N TRP A 9 15.34 11.76 -33.05
CA TRP A 9 14.92 11.52 -31.67
C TRP A 9 15.06 12.77 -30.78
N GLY A 10 16.09 13.58 -30.98
CA GLY A 10 16.28 14.83 -30.23
C GLY A 10 15.21 15.91 -30.52
N GLU A 11 14.79 16.05 -31.77
CA GLU A 11 13.76 17.01 -32.18
C GLU A 11 12.35 16.58 -31.70
N LEU A 12 12.10 15.27 -31.64
CA LEU A 12 10.84 14.69 -31.18
C LEU A 12 10.67 14.83 -29.67
N MET A 13 11.77 14.69 -28.92
CA MET A 13 11.78 14.92 -27.47
C MET A 13 11.64 16.41 -27.09
N LYS A 14 12.05 17.34 -27.97
CA LYS A 14 11.92 18.80 -27.74
C LYS A 14 10.51 19.35 -27.93
N LYS A 15 9.65 18.68 -28.71
CA LYS A 15 8.24 19.08 -28.94
C LYS A 15 7.24 18.39 -28.02
N ALA A 16 7.70 17.46 -27.19
CA ALA A 16 6.89 16.81 -26.16
C ALA A 16 6.82 17.64 -24.86
N GLU A 17 7.52 18.78 -24.80
CA GLU A 17 7.23 19.79 -23.79
C GLU A 17 5.95 20.54 -24.19
N ILE A 18 5.00 20.61 -23.28
CA ILE A 18 3.82 21.49 -23.31
C ILE A 18 2.60 20.99 -24.11
N ARG A 19 2.16 19.73 -23.95
CA ARG A 19 0.72 19.34 -24.12
C ARG A 19 0.25 18.21 -23.19
N ALA A 20 0.88 18.02 -22.04
CA ALA A 20 0.37 17.12 -20.98
C ALA A 20 -0.19 17.93 -19.78
N SER A 21 -0.85 19.05 -20.08
CA SER A 21 -1.50 19.91 -19.10
C SER A 21 -2.95 19.45 -18.92
N ALA A 22 -3.39 19.28 -17.68
CA ALA A 22 -4.71 18.80 -17.19
C ALA A 22 -4.87 17.28 -17.00
N ALA A 23 -4.54 16.42 -17.97
CA ALA A 23 -4.85 14.98 -17.86
C ALA A 23 -3.99 14.23 -16.80
N GLY A 24 -2.70 14.55 -16.68
CA GLY A 24 -1.82 13.91 -15.69
C GLY A 24 -2.11 14.34 -14.25
N LEU A 25 -2.55 15.59 -14.04
CA LEU A 25 -2.91 16.11 -12.72
C LEU A 25 -4.24 15.53 -12.21
N LEU A 26 -5.20 15.28 -13.12
CA LEU A 26 -6.48 14.64 -12.80
C LEU A 26 -6.31 13.19 -12.28
N PHE A 27 -5.35 12.43 -12.83
CA PHE A 27 -5.10 11.05 -12.39
C PHE A 27 -4.55 10.96 -10.95
N VAL A 28 -3.67 11.91 -10.57
CA VAL A 28 -3.10 11.96 -9.20
C VAL A 28 -4.15 12.34 -8.16
N LEU A 29 -5.08 13.25 -8.49
CA LEU A 29 -6.15 13.68 -7.57
C LEU A 29 -7.24 12.62 -7.37
N ALA A 30 -7.45 11.72 -8.33
CA ALA A 30 -8.43 10.65 -8.23
C ALA A 30 -7.98 9.48 -7.33
N SER A 31 -6.69 9.40 -6.98
CA SER A 31 -6.13 8.34 -6.13
C SER A 31 -6.34 8.63 -4.64
N GLY A 32 -7.56 9.03 -4.27
CA GLY A 32 -7.95 9.22 -2.88
C GLY A 32 -7.67 7.95 -2.07
N THR A 33 -7.07 8.11 -0.90
CA THR A 33 -6.85 7.04 0.07
C THR A 33 -8.20 6.49 0.53
N HIS A 34 -8.68 5.45 -0.13
CA HIS A 34 -9.91 4.76 0.27
C HIS A 34 -9.70 4.13 1.65
N ALA A 35 -10.36 4.68 2.67
CA ALA A 35 -10.55 3.99 3.94
C ALA A 35 -11.36 2.71 3.64
N GLN A 36 -10.73 1.55 3.82
CA GLN A 36 -11.39 0.29 3.53
C GLN A 36 -12.36 -0.03 4.66
N GLU A 37 -13.65 0.02 4.37
CA GLU A 37 -14.69 -0.40 5.31
C GLU A 37 -14.82 -1.93 5.29
N PHE A 38 -15.03 -2.54 6.46
CA PHE A 38 -15.17 -3.98 6.62
C PHE A 38 -16.58 -4.33 7.08
N SER A 39 -17.19 -5.34 6.46
CA SER A 39 -18.49 -5.83 6.91
C SER A 39 -18.38 -6.49 8.30
N ALA A 40 -19.50 -6.54 9.03
CA ALA A 40 -19.55 -7.24 10.32
C ALA A 40 -19.09 -8.71 10.22
N GLN A 41 -19.40 -9.37 9.10
CA GLN A 41 -18.95 -10.74 8.83
C GLN A 41 -17.43 -10.83 8.66
N GLN A 42 -16.81 -9.87 7.96
CA GLN A 42 -15.36 -9.81 7.82
C GLN A 42 -14.67 -9.54 9.16
N ILE A 43 -15.24 -8.65 9.99
CA ILE A 43 -14.73 -8.37 11.34
C ILE A 43 -14.78 -9.65 12.20
N LYS A 44 -15.91 -10.36 12.18
CA LYS A 44 -16.05 -11.63 12.91
C LYS A 44 -15.04 -12.67 12.45
N LEU A 45 -14.89 -12.84 11.14
CA LEU A 45 -13.91 -13.77 10.58
C LEU A 45 -12.48 -13.42 11.01
N GLY A 46 -12.12 -12.13 10.97
CA GLY A 46 -10.82 -11.66 11.43
C GLY A 46 -10.56 -11.95 12.91
N ALA A 47 -11.57 -11.76 13.76
CA ALA A 47 -11.48 -12.12 15.18
C ALA A 47 -11.28 -13.64 15.40
N ASP A 48 -12.02 -14.47 14.65
CA ASP A 48 -11.92 -15.94 14.74
C ASP A 48 -10.56 -16.44 14.23
N ILE A 49 -9.96 -15.78 13.23
CA ILE A 49 -8.59 -16.07 12.76
C ILE A 49 -7.57 -15.67 13.83
N PHE A 50 -7.71 -14.46 14.40
CA PHE A 50 -6.81 -13.96 15.43
C PHE A 50 -6.77 -14.87 16.66
N ALA A 51 -7.94 -15.28 17.15
CA ALA A 51 -8.06 -16.14 18.32
C ALA A 51 -7.36 -17.50 18.13
N ARG A 52 -7.45 -18.07 16.92
CA ARG A 52 -6.88 -19.39 16.62
C ARG A 52 -5.37 -19.37 16.37
N ASN A 53 -4.85 -18.30 15.77
CA ASN A 53 -3.48 -18.30 15.22
C ASN A 53 -2.53 -17.29 15.88
N CYS A 54 -3.05 -16.22 16.49
CA CYS A 54 -2.23 -15.08 16.91
C CYS A 54 -2.25 -14.87 18.42
N ALA A 55 -3.38 -15.16 19.08
CA ALA A 55 -3.60 -14.88 20.50
C ALA A 55 -2.65 -15.64 21.45
N ALA A 56 -2.10 -16.78 21.00
CA ALA A 56 -1.12 -17.55 21.78
C ALA A 56 0.14 -16.73 22.10
N CYS A 57 0.59 -15.88 21.16
CA CYS A 57 1.78 -15.04 21.35
C CYS A 57 1.41 -13.60 21.70
N HIS A 58 0.43 -13.02 21.03
CA HIS A 58 0.05 -11.60 21.19
C HIS A 58 -1.00 -11.35 22.29
N GLY A 59 -1.50 -12.39 22.95
CA GLY A 59 -2.55 -12.31 23.96
C GLY A 59 -3.94 -12.10 23.36
N ILE A 60 -4.97 -12.48 24.12
CA ILE A 60 -6.39 -12.43 23.69
C ILE A 60 -6.89 -11.01 23.37
N ARG A 61 -6.20 -9.97 23.86
CA ARG A 61 -6.52 -8.56 23.62
C ARG A 61 -5.46 -7.85 22.79
N MET A 62 -4.66 -8.58 22.01
CA MET A 62 -3.62 -8.02 21.14
C MET A 62 -2.47 -7.32 21.88
N LYS A 63 -2.40 -7.53 23.20
CA LYS A 63 -1.41 -6.95 24.11
C LYS A 63 -0.82 -8.06 24.98
N ASN A 64 0.47 -8.33 24.78
CA ASN A 64 1.26 -9.26 25.57
C ASN A 64 2.76 -8.93 25.40
N PRO A 65 3.32 -7.98 26.17
CA PRO A 65 4.70 -7.52 25.98
C PRO A 65 5.75 -8.60 26.25
N GLU A 66 5.42 -9.62 27.05
CA GLU A 66 6.30 -10.76 27.33
C GLU A 66 6.31 -11.82 26.21
N GLY A 67 5.24 -11.92 25.41
CA GLY A 67 5.10 -12.93 24.36
C GLY A 67 5.42 -12.46 22.95
N ALA A 68 5.11 -11.20 22.60
CA ALA A 68 5.35 -10.63 21.28
C ALA A 68 5.14 -9.09 21.28
N PHE A 69 5.34 -8.44 20.12
CA PHE A 69 5.02 -7.02 19.95
C PHE A 69 3.54 -6.73 20.23
N ASP A 70 3.26 -5.59 20.88
CA ASP A 70 1.91 -5.09 21.13
C ASP A 70 1.27 -4.60 19.82
N LEU A 71 0.28 -5.33 19.32
CA LEU A 71 -0.34 -5.01 18.03
C LEU A 71 -1.23 -3.76 18.10
N LEU A 72 -1.61 -3.31 19.30
CA LEU A 72 -2.34 -2.05 19.47
C LEU A 72 -1.48 -0.83 19.12
N THR A 73 -0.15 -0.99 19.12
CA THR A 73 0.81 0.05 18.77
C THR A 73 1.19 0.07 17.29
N PHE A 74 0.71 -0.91 16.51
CA PHE A 74 1.05 -1.01 15.09
C PHE A 74 0.46 0.15 14.27
N PRO A 75 1.21 0.78 13.32
CA PRO A 75 0.69 1.88 12.50
C PRO A 75 -0.55 1.50 11.69
N LYS A 76 -1.67 2.19 11.92
CA LYS A 76 -2.97 1.89 11.30
C LYS A 76 -3.09 2.40 9.85
N ASP A 77 -2.25 3.35 9.48
CA ASP A 77 -2.16 3.98 8.17
C ASP A 77 -1.30 3.18 7.17
N GLN A 78 -0.64 2.10 7.62
CA GLN A 78 0.31 1.31 6.82
C GLN A 78 -0.11 -0.16 6.70
N PRO A 79 -1.25 -0.47 6.06
CA PRO A 79 -1.74 -1.84 5.94
C PRO A 79 -0.82 -2.74 5.10
N GLY A 80 -0.03 -2.15 4.19
CA GLY A 80 1.01 -2.88 3.44
C GLY A 80 2.14 -3.38 4.33
N ARG A 81 2.54 -2.61 5.34
CA ARG A 81 3.56 -3.02 6.32
C ARG A 81 3.07 -4.21 7.14
N PHE A 82 1.83 -4.16 7.62
CA PHE A 82 1.21 -5.28 8.35
C PHE A 82 1.22 -6.56 7.52
N ARG A 83 0.70 -6.50 6.28
CA ARG A 83 0.62 -7.66 5.38
C ARG A 83 2.00 -8.26 5.09
N ASN A 84 3.00 -7.43 4.84
CA ASN A 84 4.36 -7.92 4.62
C ASN A 84 4.89 -8.62 5.88
N SER A 85 4.75 -8.04 7.08
CA SER A 85 5.22 -8.67 8.32
C SER A 85 4.56 -10.02 8.60
N VAL A 86 3.26 -10.18 8.32
CA VAL A 86 2.57 -11.47 8.57
C VAL A 86 2.78 -12.50 7.47
N SER A 87 3.04 -12.06 6.23
CA SER A 87 3.13 -12.98 5.07
C SER A 87 4.56 -13.31 4.67
N LYS A 88 5.55 -12.49 5.03
CA LYS A 88 6.93 -12.60 4.56
C LYS A 88 7.96 -12.75 5.68
N GLY A 89 7.60 -12.48 6.93
CA GLY A 89 8.54 -12.41 8.07
C GLY A 89 9.25 -11.06 8.08
#